data_AF-A0A953SS63-F1
#
_entry.id   AF-A0A953SS63-F1
#
_cell.length_a   1.000
_cell.length_b   1.000
_cell.length_c   1.000
_cell.angle_alpha   90.00
_cell.angle_beta   90.00
_cell.angle_gamma   90.00
#
_symmetry.space_group_name_H-M   'P 1'
#
loop_
_entity.id
_entity.type
_entity.pdbx_description
1 polymer ?
#
loop_
_entity_poly.entity_id
_entity_poly.type
_entity_poly.pdbx_seq_one_letter_code
_entity_poly.pdbx_strand_id
1 'polypeptide(L)'
;LALDQLKKMKKNEGVELAKDLKKRISIIETHLDEIQLDYKKAIGEHFAKLKDRIKNMVENITDFSDRLELELAVIADKSEITEECVRLHSHLKFFTDSIDNDNEPGRKLNFICQEMNRETNTIASKSISTPVTHNSVLIKEEIEKLREQIQNIE
;
A
#
# COMPACT_ATOMS: atom_id res chain seq x y z
N LEU A 1 33.03 32.32 2.62
CA LEU A 1 33.69 31.42 1.64
C LEU A 1 33.51 29.95 1.99
N ALA A 2 34.20 29.37 3.00
CA ALA A 2 34.02 27.94 3.35
C ALA A 2 32.61 27.63 3.90
N LEU A 3 32.04 28.53 4.72
CA LEU A 3 30.70 28.37 5.29
C LEU A 3 29.58 28.45 4.23
N ASP A 4 29.78 29.27 3.19
CA ASP A 4 28.82 29.43 2.08
C ASP A 4 28.88 28.25 1.12
N GLN A 5 30.08 27.71 0.87
CA GLN A 5 30.27 26.48 0.10
C GLN A 5 29.61 25.29 0.80
N LEU A 6 29.76 25.16 2.13
CA LEU A 6 29.09 24.13 2.92
C LEU A 6 27.57 24.24 2.86
N LYS A 7 27.01 25.46 3.00
CA LYS A 7 25.56 25.69 2.87
C LYS A 7 25.04 25.34 1.47
N LYS A 8 25.80 25.68 0.43
CA LYS A 8 25.43 25.39 -0.97
C LYS A 8 25.45 23.88 -1.24
N MET A 9 26.43 23.15 -0.70
CA MET A 9 26.49 21.69 -0.80
C MET A 9 25.30 21.03 -0.11
N LYS A 10 25.01 21.39 1.14
CA LYS A 10 23.83 20.87 1.87
C LYS A 10 22.51 21.14 1.15
N LYS A 11 22.36 22.31 0.54
CA LYS A 11 21.16 22.65 -0.22
C LYS A 11 21.00 21.78 -1.47
N ASN A 12 22.09 21.52 -2.20
CA ASN A 12 22.05 20.66 -3.39
C ASN A 12 21.75 19.20 -3.02
N GLU A 13 22.34 18.72 -1.92
CA GLU A 13 22.08 17.38 -1.38
C GLU A 13 20.60 17.19 -0.99
N GLY A 14 20.01 18.18 -0.31
CA GLY A 14 18.58 18.15 0.03
C GLY A 14 17.65 18.13 -1.19
N VAL A 15 18.02 18.81 -2.28
CA VAL A 15 17.23 18.81 -3.54
C VAL A 15 17.26 17.44 -4.22
N GLU A 16 18.43 16.80 -4.32
CA GLU A 16 18.53 15.48 -4.94
C GLU A 16 17.84 14.41 -4.09
N LEU A 17 17.91 14.53 -2.77
CA LEU A 17 17.23 13.64 -1.85
C LEU A 17 15.70 13.77 -1.93
N ALA A 18 15.18 15.00 -1.97
CA ALA A 18 13.75 15.23 -2.18
C ALA A 18 13.25 14.61 -3.50
N LYS A 19 14.05 14.65 -4.57
CA LYS A 19 13.72 13.99 -5.84
C LYS A 19 13.68 12.47 -5.70
N ASP A 20 14.65 11.85 -5.02
CA ASP A 20 14.67 10.40 -4.83
C ASP A 20 13.47 9.93 -3.98
N LEU A 21 13.19 10.63 -2.87
CA LEU A 21 12.02 10.36 -2.03
C LEU A 21 10.71 10.43 -2.83
N LYS A 22 10.52 11.47 -3.64
CA LYS A 22 9.33 11.60 -4.51
C LYS A 22 9.24 10.50 -5.57
N LYS A 23 10.37 10.08 -6.13
CA LYS A 23 10.41 8.96 -7.08
C LYS A 23 9.91 7.66 -6.42
N ARG A 24 10.32 7.39 -5.18
CA ARG A 24 9.86 6.21 -4.43
C ARG A 24 8.38 6.25 -4.13
N ILE A 25 7.86 7.42 -3.75
CA ILE A 25 6.42 7.61 -3.57
C ILE A 25 5.65 7.26 -4.85
N SER A 26 6.11 7.73 -6.00
CA SER A 26 5.47 7.38 -7.29
C SER A 26 5.51 5.88 -7.62
N ILE A 27 6.58 5.17 -7.24
CA ILE A 27 6.67 3.71 -7.37
C ILE A 27 5.62 3.03 -6.47
N ILE A 28 5.49 3.49 -5.22
CA ILE A 28 4.48 2.97 -4.28
C ILE A 28 3.06 3.21 -4.81
N GLU A 29 2.77 4.41 -5.34
CA GLU A 29 1.47 4.72 -5.96
C GLU A 29 1.15 3.77 -7.11
N THR A 30 2.14 3.49 -7.97
CA THR A 30 1.97 2.57 -9.11
C THR A 30 1.58 1.17 -8.64
N HIS A 31 2.28 0.62 -7.64
CA HIS A 31 1.95 -0.70 -7.09
C HIS A 31 0.61 -0.71 -6.34
N LEU A 32 0.23 0.39 -5.71
CA LEU A 32 -1.07 0.52 -5.05
C LEU A 32 -2.22 0.50 -6.07
N ASP A 33 -2.06 1.17 -7.21
CA ASP A 33 -3.02 1.13 -8.30
C ASP A 33 -3.16 -0.29 -8.88
N GLU A 34 -2.03 -1.01 -9.04
CA GLU A 34 -2.03 -2.42 -9.44
C GLU A 34 -2.76 -3.31 -8.44
N ILE A 35 -2.55 -3.11 -7.14
CA ILE A 35 -3.28 -3.82 -6.07
C ILE A 35 -4.79 -3.63 -6.22
N GLN A 36 -5.28 -2.41 -6.46
CA GLN A 36 -6.71 -2.16 -6.61
C GLN A 36 -7.30 -2.86 -7.83
N LEU A 37 -6.55 -2.91 -8.94
CA LEU A 37 -6.96 -3.61 -10.16
C LEU A 37 -7.00 -5.13 -9.95
N ASP A 38 -5.96 -5.69 -9.33
CA ASP A 38 -5.86 -7.13 -9.10
C ASP A 38 -6.85 -7.63 -8.06
N TYR A 39 -7.13 -6.82 -7.03
CA TYR A 39 -8.16 -7.12 -6.03
C TYR A 39 -9.54 -7.24 -6.68
N LYS A 40 -9.93 -6.28 -7.53
CA LYS A 40 -11.22 -6.30 -8.24
C LYS A 40 -11.38 -7.53 -9.14
N LYS A 41 -10.29 -8.02 -9.74
CA LYS A 41 -10.31 -9.27 -10.53
C LYS A 41 -10.40 -10.50 -9.63
N ALA A 42 -9.55 -10.56 -8.61
CA ALA A 42 -9.41 -11.70 -7.71
C ALA A 42 -10.70 -12.00 -6.94
N ILE A 43 -11.43 -10.98 -6.49
CA ILE A 43 -12.69 -11.17 -5.77
C ILE A 43 -13.71 -11.91 -6.66
N GLY A 44 -13.86 -11.49 -7.92
CA GLY A 44 -14.77 -12.11 -8.88
C GLY A 44 -14.40 -13.56 -9.21
N GLU A 45 -13.11 -13.82 -9.44
CA GLU A 45 -12.61 -15.19 -9.70
C GLU A 45 -12.77 -16.11 -8.50
N HIS A 46 -12.53 -15.60 -7.29
CA HIS A 46 -12.68 -16.35 -6.05
C HIS A 46 -14.14 -16.77 -5.85
N PHE A 47 -15.09 -15.85 -6.08
CA PHE A 47 -16.52 -16.16 -6.03
C PHE A 47 -16.93 -17.24 -7.03
N ALA A 48 -16.46 -17.14 -8.28
CA ALA A 48 -16.76 -18.13 -9.31
C ALA A 48 -16.23 -19.52 -8.93
N LYS A 49 -14.98 -19.60 -8.47
CA LYS A 49 -14.34 -20.86 -8.04
C LYS A 49 -15.03 -21.49 -6.84
N LEU A 50 -15.46 -20.69 -5.87
CA LEU A 50 -16.18 -21.19 -4.70
C LEU A 50 -17.55 -21.76 -5.08
N LYS A 51 -18.28 -21.07 -5.97
CA LYS A 51 -19.56 -21.55 -6.50
C LYS A 51 -19.41 -22.89 -7.23
N ASP A 52 -18.37 -23.06 -8.05
CA ASP A 52 -18.10 -24.31 -8.76
C ASP A 52 -17.69 -25.45 -7.82
N ARG A 53 -16.87 -25.16 -6.80
CA ARG A 53 -16.52 -26.17 -5.77
C ARG A 53 -17.75 -26.70 -5.06
N ILE A 54 -18.68 -25.83 -4.69
CA ILE A 54 -19.90 -26.22 -4.00
C ILE A 54 -20.81 -27.05 -4.92
N LYS A 55 -20.92 -26.69 -6.20
CA LYS A 55 -21.66 -27.48 -7.21
C LYS A 55 -21.16 -28.93 -7.27
N ASN A 56 -19.85 -29.11 -7.16
CA ASN A 56 -19.23 -30.44 -7.24
C ASN A 56 -19.36 -31.25 -5.94
N MET A 57 -19.66 -30.61 -4.81
CA MET A 57 -19.76 -31.27 -3.49
C MET A 57 -21.19 -31.60 -3.08
N VAL A 58 -22.19 -30.96 -3.69
CA VAL A 58 -23.60 -31.07 -3.28
C VAL A 58 -24.46 -31.40 -4.51
N GLU A 59 -25.28 -32.45 -4.45
CA GLU A 59 -26.19 -32.84 -5.54
C GLU A 59 -27.25 -31.76 -5.85
N ASN A 60 -27.72 -31.00 -4.83
CA ASN A 60 -28.66 -29.88 -4.98
C ASN A 60 -28.17 -28.64 -4.21
N ILE A 61 -27.66 -27.63 -4.92
CA ILE A 61 -27.24 -26.34 -4.35
C ILE A 61 -28.41 -25.55 -3.73
N THR A 62 -29.63 -25.73 -4.24
CA THR A 62 -30.81 -24.94 -3.86
C THR A 62 -31.14 -25.00 -2.36
N ASP A 63 -30.78 -26.10 -1.69
CA ASP A 63 -31.05 -26.27 -0.26
C ASP A 63 -30.10 -25.45 0.64
N PHE A 64 -29.05 -24.85 0.06
CA PHE A 64 -28.00 -24.13 0.79
C PHE A 64 -27.81 -22.68 0.32
N SER A 65 -28.73 -22.13 -0.48
CA SER A 65 -28.58 -20.79 -1.08
C SER A 65 -28.28 -19.71 -0.05
N ASP A 66 -29.06 -19.64 1.02
CA ASP A 66 -28.92 -18.61 2.07
C ASP A 66 -27.58 -18.74 2.82
N ARG A 67 -27.13 -19.97 3.09
CA ARG A 67 -25.85 -20.22 3.76
C ARG A 67 -24.66 -19.88 2.85
N LEU A 68 -24.79 -20.18 1.57
CA LEU A 68 -23.80 -19.82 0.57
C LEU A 68 -23.67 -18.30 0.47
N GLU A 69 -24.78 -17.57 0.34
CA GLU A 69 -24.77 -16.11 0.29
C GLU A 69 -24.13 -15.48 1.53
N LEU A 70 -24.42 -16.01 2.72
CA LEU A 70 -23.80 -15.56 3.97
C LEU A 70 -22.28 -15.79 3.98
N GLU A 71 -21.81 -16.96 3.58
CA GLU A 71 -20.36 -17.24 3.49
C GLU A 71 -19.67 -16.33 2.47
N LEU A 72 -20.32 -16.05 1.33
CA LEU A 72 -19.80 -15.10 0.35
C LEU A 72 -19.70 -13.69 0.93
N ALA A 73 -20.70 -13.24 1.68
CA ALA A 73 -20.68 -11.95 2.34
C ALA A 73 -19.55 -11.86 3.39
N VAL A 74 -19.35 -12.91 4.19
CA VAL A 74 -18.28 -12.96 5.19
C VAL A 74 -16.89 -12.95 4.54
N ILE A 75 -16.71 -13.64 3.42
CA ILE A 75 -15.44 -13.62 2.67
C ILE A 75 -15.20 -12.25 2.05
N ALA A 76 -16.23 -11.62 1.48
CA ALA A 76 -16.14 -10.28 0.92
C ALA A 76 -15.68 -9.28 1.98
N ASP A 77 -16.33 -9.28 3.14
CA ASP A 77 -16.04 -8.39 4.26
C ASP A 77 -14.61 -8.59 4.81
N LYS A 78 -14.18 -9.85 4.97
CA LYS A 78 -12.83 -10.17 5.47
C LYS A 78 -11.70 -9.84 4.49
N SER A 79 -11.98 -9.88 3.19
CA SER A 79 -10.99 -9.60 2.14
C SER A 79 -11.05 -8.16 1.62
N GLU A 80 -11.93 -7.33 2.17
CA GLU A 80 -12.09 -5.91 1.85
C GLU A 80 -10.82 -5.12 2.20
N ILE A 81 -10.22 -4.46 1.22
CA ILE A 81 -8.98 -3.67 1.35
C ILE A 81 -9.11 -2.21 0.88
N THR A 82 -10.30 -1.76 0.49
CA THR A 82 -10.51 -0.43 -0.12
C THR A 82 -10.19 0.66 0.88
N GLU A 83 -10.58 0.50 2.13
CA GLU A 83 -10.27 1.49 3.18
C GLU A 83 -8.77 1.69 3.34
N GLU A 84 -8.00 0.59 3.43
CA GLU A 84 -6.55 0.62 3.56
C GLU A 84 -5.90 1.26 2.33
N CYS A 85 -6.40 0.98 1.13
CA CYS A 85 -5.90 1.61 -0.11
C CYS A 85 -6.12 3.12 -0.11
N VAL A 86 -7.31 3.58 0.30
CA VAL A 86 -7.64 5.02 0.39
C VAL A 86 -6.77 5.72 1.45
N ARG A 87 -6.57 5.08 2.60
CA ARG A 87 -5.67 5.61 3.65
C ARG A 87 -4.23 5.69 3.16
N LEU A 88 -3.74 4.64 2.50
CA LEU A 88 -2.37 4.63 1.96
C LEU A 88 -2.15 5.74 0.93
N HIS A 89 -3.09 5.96 -0.01
CA HIS A 89 -3.02 7.12 -0.92
C HIS A 89 -2.96 8.46 -0.16
N SER A 90 -3.76 8.61 0.89
CA SER A 90 -3.76 9.82 1.71
C SER A 90 -2.40 10.04 2.38
N HIS A 91 -1.77 8.98 2.90
CA HIS A 91 -0.43 9.03 3.48
C HIS A 91 0.64 9.38 2.43
N LEU A 92 0.58 8.82 1.23
CA LEU A 92 1.52 9.14 0.12
C LEU A 92 1.45 10.61 -0.27
N LYS A 93 0.22 11.16 -0.34
CA LYS A 93 0.01 12.59 -0.57
C LYS A 93 0.59 13.44 0.57
N PHE A 94 0.29 13.10 1.82
CA PHE A 94 0.83 13.82 2.98
C PHE A 94 2.36 13.74 3.07
N PHE A 95 2.97 12.64 2.64
CA PHE A 95 4.41 12.50 2.55
C PHE A 95 5.00 13.51 1.57
N THR A 96 4.45 13.57 0.35
CA THR A 96 4.87 14.50 -0.70
C THR A 96 4.69 15.96 -0.26
N ASP A 97 3.53 16.29 0.32
CA ASP A 97 3.24 17.64 0.83
C ASP A 97 4.21 18.05 1.95
N SER A 98 4.65 17.10 2.78
CA SER A 98 5.59 17.38 3.88
C SER A 98 7.01 17.63 3.39
N ILE A 99 7.44 16.99 2.30
CA ILE A 99 8.73 17.29 1.66
C ILE A 99 8.77 18.74 1.16
N ASP A 100 7.65 19.25 0.65
CA ASP A 100 7.60 20.56 -0.02
C ASP A 100 7.39 21.75 0.94
N ASN A 101 6.74 21.52 2.09
CA ASN A 101 6.24 22.61 2.93
C ASN A 101 6.85 22.70 4.33
N ASP A 102 7.58 21.69 4.81
CA ASP A 102 8.11 21.67 6.17
C ASP A 102 9.62 21.96 6.20
N ASN A 103 10.07 22.79 7.15
CA ASN A 103 11.49 23.14 7.31
C ASN A 103 12.35 21.99 7.86
N GLU A 104 11.77 21.11 8.70
CA GLU A 104 12.42 19.93 9.29
C GLU A 104 11.46 18.73 9.30
N PRO A 105 11.23 18.09 8.13
CA PRO A 105 10.18 17.09 7.98
C PRO A 105 10.52 15.71 8.58
N GLY A 106 11.76 15.44 8.98
CA GLY A 106 12.28 14.09 9.31
C GLY A 106 11.38 13.26 10.24
N ARG A 107 11.08 13.78 11.44
CA ARG A 107 10.20 13.10 12.40
C ARG A 107 8.78 12.82 11.86
N LYS A 108 8.23 13.77 11.09
CA LYS A 108 6.90 13.65 10.49
C LYS A 108 6.89 12.62 9.37
N LEU A 109 7.89 12.64 8.49
CA LEU A 109 8.06 11.64 7.43
C LEU A 109 8.24 10.24 8.01
N ASN A 110 9.00 10.09 9.11
CA ASN A 110 9.13 8.82 9.83
C ASN A 110 7.78 8.31 10.34
N PHE A 111 6.94 9.18 10.91
CA PHE A 111 5.58 8.81 11.33
C PHE A 111 4.72 8.39 10.14
N ILE A 112 4.78 9.13 9.02
CA ILE A 112 4.02 8.78 7.81
C ILE A 112 4.48 7.41 7.27
N CYS A 113 5.78 7.11 7.25
CA CYS A 113 6.29 5.78 6.88
C CYS A 113 5.73 4.66 7.76
N GLN A 114 5.56 4.88 9.06
CA GLN A 114 4.96 3.89 9.96
C GLN A 114 3.50 3.62 9.59
N GLU A 115 2.71 4.67 9.34
CA GLU A 115 1.31 4.53 8.94
C GLU A 115 1.20 3.86 7.56
N MET A 116 2.03 4.24 6.59
CA MET A 116 2.08 3.55 5.28
C MET A 116 2.37 2.05 5.42
N ASN A 117 3.30 1.67 6.29
CA ASN A 117 3.64 0.27 6.56
C ASN A 117 2.46 -0.47 7.20
N ARG A 118 1.76 0.18 8.14
CA ARG A 118 0.57 -0.37 8.80
C ARG A 118 -0.55 -0.68 7.81
N GLU A 119 -0.88 0.25 6.92
CA GLU A 119 -1.90 0.02 5.89
C GLU A 119 -1.46 -1.10 4.92
N THR A 120 -0.20 -1.08 4.47
CA THR A 120 0.35 -2.12 3.59
C THR A 120 0.35 -3.52 4.24
N ASN A 121 0.60 -3.62 5.55
CA ASN A 121 0.50 -4.89 6.29
C ASN A 121 -0.93 -5.42 6.33
N THR A 122 -1.91 -4.53 6.47
CA THR A 122 -3.33 -4.90 6.52
C THR A 122 -3.83 -5.35 5.15
N ILE A 123 -3.42 -4.66 4.07
CA ILE A 123 -3.67 -5.11 2.69
C ILE A 123 -3.10 -6.52 2.47
N ALA A 124 -1.84 -6.73 2.85
CA ALA A 124 -1.17 -8.02 2.66
C ALA A 124 -1.85 -9.16 3.44
N SER A 125 -2.33 -8.90 4.66
CA SER A 125 -2.93 -9.93 5.54
C SER A 125 -4.37 -10.28 5.17
N LYS A 126 -5.10 -9.33 4.57
CA LYS A 126 -6.45 -9.55 4.02
C LYS A 126 -6.46 -10.08 2.58
N SER A 127 -5.31 -10.02 1.89
CA SER A 127 -5.19 -10.44 0.50
C SER A 127 -5.56 -11.91 0.27
N ILE A 128 -6.44 -12.14 -0.70
CA ILE A 128 -6.77 -13.46 -1.24
C ILE A 128 -6.08 -13.74 -2.59
N SER A 129 -5.17 -12.86 -3.00
CA SER A 129 -4.58 -12.80 -4.35
C SER A 129 -3.06 -12.74 -4.28
N THR A 130 -2.38 -13.69 -4.93
CA THR A 130 -0.91 -13.71 -4.99
C THR A 130 -0.33 -12.41 -5.59
N PRO A 131 -0.88 -11.86 -6.69
CA PRO A 131 -0.46 -10.54 -7.19
C PRO A 131 -0.56 -9.41 -6.15
N VAL A 132 -1.67 -9.33 -5.40
CA VAL A 132 -1.84 -8.31 -4.35
C VAL A 132 -0.79 -8.47 -3.25
N THR A 133 -0.54 -9.71 -2.82
CA THR A 133 0.50 -10.00 -1.82
C THR A 133 1.89 -9.63 -2.33
N HIS A 134 2.20 -9.91 -3.60
CA HIS A 134 3.48 -9.57 -4.20
C HIS A 134 3.70 -8.05 -4.26
N ASN A 135 2.73 -7.30 -4.79
CA ASN A 135 2.79 -5.84 -4.83
C ASN A 135 2.87 -5.23 -3.43
N SER A 136 2.20 -5.82 -2.44
CA SER A 136 2.33 -5.37 -1.04
C SER A 136 3.75 -5.52 -0.50
N VAL A 137 4.50 -6.54 -0.93
CA VAL A 137 5.93 -6.69 -0.56
C VAL A 137 6.77 -5.62 -1.21
N LEU A 138 6.57 -5.34 -2.51
CA LEU A 138 7.29 -4.28 -3.23
C LEU A 138 7.06 -2.91 -2.59
N ILE A 139 5.81 -2.61 -2.19
CA ILE A 139 5.50 -1.39 -1.45
C ILE A 139 6.28 -1.33 -0.12
N LYS A 140 6.33 -2.41 0.66
CA LYS A 140 7.09 -2.45 1.93
C LYS A 140 8.58 -2.20 1.71
N GLU A 141 9.15 -2.76 0.66
CA GLU A 141 10.57 -2.52 0.32
C GLU A 141 10.83 -1.04 0.03
N GLU A 142 9.95 -0.37 -0.72
CA GLU A 142 10.10 1.07 -0.97
C GLU A 142 9.88 1.92 0.28
N ILE A 143 8.93 1.55 1.16
CA ILE A 143 8.73 2.23 2.45
C ILE A 143 9.98 2.10 3.33
N GLU A 144 10.64 0.94 3.34
CA GLU A 144 11.86 0.76 4.12
C GLU A 144 13.01 1.60 3.56
N LYS A 145 13.17 1.67 2.23
CA LYS A 145 14.16 2.55 1.59
C LYS A 145 13.88 4.03 1.91
N LEU A 146 12.61 4.45 1.94
CA LEU A 146 12.23 5.80 2.40
C LEU A 146 12.66 6.03 3.86
N ARG A 147 12.39 5.07 4.75
CA ARG A 147 12.71 5.15 6.18
C ARG A 147 14.22 5.25 6.42
N GLU A 148 15.02 4.43 5.74
CA GLU A 148 16.49 4.48 5.79
C GLU A 148 17.01 5.85 5.34
N GLN A 149 16.48 6.39 4.25
CA GLN A 149 16.88 7.70 3.75
C GLN A 149 16.55 8.82 4.71
N ILE A 150 15.38 8.82 5.33
CA ILE A 150 14.98 9.82 6.32
C ILE A 150 15.93 9.80 7.53
N GLN A 151 16.30 8.62 8.01
CA GLN A 151 17.21 8.46 9.15
C GLN A 151 18.64 8.92 8.87
N ASN A 152 19.08 8.84 7.61
CA ASN A 152 20.41 9.30 7.21
C ASN A 152 20.53 10.83 7.12
N ILE A 153 19.41 11.57 7.22
CA ILE A 153 19.35 13.05 7.16
C ILE A 153 19.38 13.67 8.56
N GLU A 154 18.85 12.96 9.57
CA GLU A 154 18.88 13.35 11.00
C GLU A 154 20.30 13.27 11.56
#